data_AF-A0A1M6HAK9-F1
#
_entry.id   AF-A0A1M6HAK9-F1
#
_cell.length_a   1.000
_cell.length_b   1.000
_cell.length_c   1.000
_cell.angle_alpha   90.00
_cell.angle_beta   90.00
_cell.angle_gamma   90.00
#
_symmetry.space_group_name_H-M   'P 1'
#
loop_
_entity.id
_entity.type
_entity.pdbx_description
1 polymer ?
#
loop_
_entity_poly.entity_id
_entity_poly.type
_entity_poly.pdbx_seq_one_letter_code
_entity_poly.pdbx_strand_id
1 'polypeptide(L)'
;MINLTKNIQIITNNVRVCESFNENFNVIYVDGGYLDVLYAVRDRIHIGSILISHPLMGSIKPNETPFRSVVIEEKNGPVDYQSLAIIESSIESCKKLLKDRSTPDWTEKVLEDFRFLDIRLLESALGSLM
;
A
#
# COMPACT_ATOMS: atom_id res chain seq x y z
N MET A 1 -24.28 -4.57 6.86
CA MET A 1 -23.42 -3.55 6.22
C MET A 1 -22.87 -2.51 7.22
N ILE A 2 -22.66 -2.85 8.50
CA ILE A 2 -22.35 -1.85 9.55
C ILE A 2 -20.96 -2.10 10.20
N ASN A 3 -20.19 -3.11 9.76
CA ASN A 3 -18.93 -3.49 10.44
C ASN A 3 -17.65 -3.44 9.58
N LEU A 4 -17.73 -3.22 8.26
CA LEU A 4 -16.53 -3.23 7.40
C LEU A 4 -15.64 -1.99 7.58
N THR A 5 -16.21 -0.84 7.91
CA THR A 5 -15.44 0.42 7.96
C THR A 5 -14.65 0.64 9.25
N LYS A 6 -14.97 -0.06 10.35
CA LYS A 6 -14.33 0.21 11.66
C LYS A 6 -12.88 -0.28 11.78
N ASN A 7 -12.44 -1.16 10.89
CA ASN A 7 -11.12 -1.77 10.96
C ASN A 7 -10.27 -1.50 9.70
N ILE A 8 -10.68 -0.59 8.81
CA ILE A 8 -9.88 -0.28 7.63
C ILE A 8 -8.67 0.56 8.04
N GLN A 9 -7.49 0.10 7.66
CA GLN A 9 -6.21 0.76 7.89
C GLN A 9 -5.46 0.91 6.56
N ILE A 10 -4.81 2.06 6.40
CA ILE A 10 -4.03 2.40 5.20
C ILE A 10 -2.56 2.45 5.59
N ILE A 11 -1.71 1.70 4.90
CA ILE A 11 -0.25 1.73 5.12
C ILE A 11 0.37 2.40 3.90
N THR A 12 1.15 3.46 4.13
CA THR A 12 1.64 4.32 3.05
C THR A 12 2.97 4.98 3.38
N ASN A 13 3.81 5.25 2.38
CA ASN A 13 4.94 6.17 2.49
C ASN A 13 4.67 7.53 1.81
N ASN A 14 3.44 7.77 1.35
CA ASN A 14 3.03 8.99 0.68
C ASN A 14 2.42 9.96 1.69
N VAL A 15 3.13 11.03 2.04
CA VAL A 15 2.66 12.03 3.02
C VAL A 15 1.33 12.67 2.62
N ARG A 16 1.04 12.80 1.32
CA ARG A 16 -0.23 13.35 0.81
C ARG A 16 -1.42 12.46 1.19
N VAL A 17 -1.22 11.16 1.33
CA VAL A 17 -2.26 10.23 1.79
C VAL A 17 -2.54 10.46 3.27
N CYS A 18 -1.51 10.68 4.10
CA CYS A 18 -1.71 11.06 5.50
C CYS A 18 -2.51 12.37 5.60
N GLU A 19 -2.14 13.39 4.83
CA GLU A 19 -2.85 14.68 4.78
C GLU A 19 -4.33 14.53 4.38
N SER A 20 -4.63 13.63 3.44
CA SER A 20 -5.97 13.52 2.85
C SER A 20 -6.91 12.53 3.56
N PHE A 21 -6.37 11.51 4.25
CA PHE A 21 -7.17 10.38 4.77
C PHE A 21 -7.16 10.22 6.29
N ASN A 22 -6.25 10.90 7.02
CA ASN A 22 -6.13 10.76 8.49
C ASN A 22 -7.40 11.12 9.27
N GLU A 23 -8.27 11.99 8.74
CA GLU A 23 -9.52 12.36 9.42
C GLU A 23 -10.56 11.22 9.41
N ASN A 24 -10.49 10.33 8.41
CA ASN A 24 -11.52 9.33 8.13
C ASN A 24 -11.04 7.89 8.33
N PHE A 25 -9.72 7.65 8.25
CA PHE A 25 -9.11 6.34 8.29
C PHE A 25 -7.90 6.32 9.22
N ASN A 26 -7.59 5.15 9.77
CA ASN A 26 -6.32 4.92 10.45
C ASN A 26 -5.21 4.80 9.39
N VAL A 27 -4.33 5.80 9.28
CA VAL A 27 -3.20 5.77 8.33
C VAL A 27 -1.89 5.57 9.08
N ILE A 28 -1.14 4.55 8.68
CA ILE A 28 0.23 4.31 9.13
C ILE A 28 1.19 4.83 8.08
N TYR A 29 1.96 5.84 8.46
CA TYR A 29 3.08 6.30 7.66
C TYR A 29 4.29 5.37 7.83
N VAL A 30 4.94 5.04 6.72
CA VAL A 30 6.17 4.27 6.66
C VAL A 30 7.25 5.17 6.07
N ASP A 31 8.29 5.44 6.88
CA ASP A 31 9.49 6.10 6.38
C ASP A 31 10.32 5.08 5.58
N GLY A 32 10.47 5.33 4.27
CA GLY A 32 11.11 4.40 3.34
C GLY A 32 10.51 4.42 1.94
N GLY A 33 10.92 3.45 1.13
CA GLY A 33 10.46 3.29 -0.24
C GLY A 33 9.27 2.34 -0.37
N TYR A 34 8.89 2.07 -1.63
CA TYR A 34 7.81 1.17 -2.00
C TYR A 34 7.89 -0.18 -1.29
N LEU A 35 9.09 -0.77 -1.23
CA LEU A 35 9.31 -2.10 -0.66
C LEU A 35 9.11 -2.11 0.87
N ASP A 36 9.44 -1.02 1.55
CA ASP A 36 9.25 -0.89 3.00
C ASP A 36 7.76 -0.86 3.37
N VAL A 37 6.92 -0.22 2.53
CA VAL A 37 5.46 -0.30 2.66
C VAL A 37 4.98 -1.74 2.56
N LEU A 38 5.50 -2.51 1.58
CA LEU A 38 5.11 -3.93 1.43
C LEU A 38 5.53 -4.78 2.63
N TYR A 39 6.71 -4.52 3.22
CA TYR A 39 7.14 -5.19 4.44
C TYR A 39 6.25 -4.85 5.63
N ALA A 40 5.91 -3.57 5.83
CA ALA A 40 5.00 -3.16 6.88
C ALA A 40 3.62 -3.84 6.73
N VAL A 41 3.10 -3.97 5.50
CA VAL A 41 1.86 -4.71 5.22
C VAL A 41 1.98 -6.19 5.57
N ARG A 42 3.07 -6.86 5.14
CA ARG A 42 3.31 -8.27 5.47
C ARG A 42 3.35 -8.50 6.98
N ASP A 43 4.02 -7.62 7.71
CA ASP A 43 4.15 -7.75 9.16
C ASP A 43 2.79 -7.63 9.86
N ARG A 44 1.86 -6.82 9.33
CA ARG A 44 0.45 -6.79 9.78
C ARG A 44 -0.31 -8.06 9.41
N ILE A 45 -0.08 -8.62 8.23
CA ILE A 45 -0.72 -9.89 7.81
C ILE A 45 -0.27 -11.04 8.72
N HIS A 46 0.99 -11.07 9.14
CA HIS A 46 1.52 -12.07 10.08
C HIS A 46 0.83 -12.07 11.45
N ILE A 47 0.27 -10.94 11.89
CA ILE A 47 -0.49 -10.84 13.15
C ILE A 47 -2.00 -11.05 12.97
N GLY A 48 -2.46 -11.27 11.73
CA GLY A 48 -3.84 -11.64 11.40
C GLY A 48 -4.64 -10.62 10.60
N SER A 49 -4.05 -9.49 10.19
CA SER A 49 -4.72 -8.54 9.29
C SER A 49 -4.97 -9.14 7.91
N ILE A 50 -6.00 -8.65 7.23
CA ILE A 50 -6.43 -9.14 5.91
C ILE A 50 -6.13 -8.09 4.85
N LEU A 51 -5.56 -8.51 3.72
CA LEU A 51 -5.27 -7.63 2.60
C LEU A 51 -6.55 -7.29 1.83
N ILE A 52 -6.83 -6.00 1.66
CA ILE A 52 -8.06 -5.53 0.99
C ILE A 52 -7.77 -5.02 -0.42
N SER A 53 -6.70 -4.25 -0.61
CA SER A 53 -6.26 -3.80 -1.93
C SER A 53 -5.04 -4.61 -2.40
N HIS A 54 -5.00 -4.99 -3.68
CA HIS A 54 -3.81 -5.65 -4.23
C HIS A 54 -2.57 -4.73 -4.10
N PRO A 55 -1.41 -5.19 -3.57
CA PRO A 55 -0.27 -4.31 -3.28
C PRO A 55 0.36 -3.70 -4.52
N LEU A 56 0.32 -4.41 -5.66
CA LEU A 56 0.82 -3.93 -6.96
C LEU A 56 -0.29 -3.35 -7.85
N MET A 57 -1.29 -2.69 -7.26
CA MET A 57 -2.42 -2.12 -8.02
C MET A 57 -1.99 -0.95 -8.92
N GLY A 58 -2.50 -0.93 -10.15
CA GLY A 58 -2.20 0.10 -11.15
C GLY A 58 -1.24 -0.38 -12.24
N SER A 59 -1.04 0.44 -13.27
CA SER A 59 -0.12 0.14 -14.38
C SER A 59 1.33 0.57 -14.12
N ILE A 60 1.56 1.37 -13.09
CA ILE A 60 2.90 1.88 -12.72
C ILE A 60 3.62 0.83 -11.91
N LYS A 61 4.83 0.50 -12.35
CA LYS A 61 5.66 -0.54 -11.73
C LYS A 61 6.35 -0.02 -10.47
N PRO A 62 6.66 -0.90 -9.50
CA PRO A 62 7.41 -0.52 -8.29
C PRO A 62 8.78 0.11 -8.52
N ASN A 63 9.41 -0.13 -9.68
CA ASN A 63 10.67 0.50 -10.05
C ASN A 63 10.51 1.79 -10.87
N GLU A 64 9.28 2.28 -11.04
CA GLU A 64 8.97 3.54 -11.70
C GLU A 64 8.56 4.62 -10.68
N THR A 65 7.89 4.24 -9.59
CA THR A 65 7.47 5.15 -8.52
C THR A 65 8.07 4.76 -7.17
N PRO A 66 8.49 5.71 -6.33
CA PRO A 66 8.88 5.42 -4.95
C PRO A 66 7.68 5.28 -4.00
N PHE A 67 6.46 5.67 -4.40
CA PHE A 67 5.30 5.76 -3.52
C PHE A 67 4.36 4.57 -3.66
N ARG A 68 3.79 4.15 -2.52
CA ARG A 68 2.75 3.13 -2.45
C ARG A 68 1.85 3.32 -1.25
N SER A 69 0.55 3.09 -1.47
CA SER A 69 -0.45 2.94 -0.42
C SER A 69 -1.20 1.61 -0.54
N VAL A 70 -1.40 0.91 0.58
CA VAL A 70 -2.11 -0.38 0.63
C VAL A 70 -3.18 -0.33 1.72
N VAL A 71 -4.38 -0.80 1.39
CA VAL A 71 -5.52 -0.95 2.30
C VAL A 71 -5.53 -2.35 2.88
N ILE A 72 -5.65 -2.43 4.20
CA ILE A 72 -5.87 -3.68 4.94
C ILE A 72 -7.06 -3.53 5.88
N GLU A 73 -7.65 -4.66 6.25
CA GLU A 73 -8.52 -4.76 7.42
C GLU A 73 -7.64 -5.17 8.61
N GLU A 74 -7.52 -4.28 9.59
CA GLU A 74 -6.80 -4.51 10.83
C GLU A 74 -7.53 -5.56 11.68
N LYS A 75 -6.82 -6.65 11.96
CA LYS A 75 -7.35 -7.77 12.75
C LYS A 75 -6.20 -8.47 13.47
N ASN A 76 -6.52 -9.01 14.64
CA ASN A 76 -5.63 -9.93 15.35
C ASN A 76 -6.18 -11.35 15.24
N GLY A 77 -5.32 -12.33 14.96
CA GLY A 77 -5.74 -13.72 14.89
C GLY A 77 -4.86 -14.60 14.01
N PRO A 78 -5.38 -15.74 13.54
CA PRO A 78 -4.68 -16.60 12.61
C PRO A 78 -4.33 -15.85 11.32
N VAL A 79 -3.18 -16.21 10.74
CA VAL A 79 -2.74 -15.66 9.46
C VAL A 79 -3.72 -16.01 8.34
N ASP A 80 -4.13 -15.00 7.57
CA ASP A 80 -4.85 -15.22 6.32
C ASP A 80 -3.86 -15.61 5.22
N TYR A 81 -3.81 -16.90 4.88
CA TYR A 81 -2.82 -17.44 3.94
C TYR A 81 -2.97 -16.87 2.51
N GLN A 82 -4.17 -16.45 2.12
CA GLN A 82 -4.38 -15.82 0.82
C GLN A 82 -3.70 -14.44 0.78
N SER A 83 -3.95 -13.61 1.80
CA SER A 83 -3.27 -12.32 1.98
C SER A 83 -1.75 -12.50 2.04
N LEU A 84 -1.28 -13.51 2.78
CA LEU A 84 0.14 -13.84 2.88
C LEU A 84 0.76 -14.18 1.51
N ALA A 85 0.11 -15.06 0.74
CA ALA A 85 0.61 -15.45 -0.58
C ALA A 85 0.67 -14.24 -1.54
N ILE A 86 -0.33 -13.35 -1.50
CA ILE A 86 -0.36 -12.16 -2.35
C ILE A 86 0.72 -11.16 -1.95
N ILE A 87 0.91 -10.88 -0.65
CA ILE A 87 1.94 -9.92 -0.23
C ILE A 87 3.35 -10.44 -0.50
N GLU A 88 3.61 -11.74 -0.26
CA GLU A 88 4.93 -12.33 -0.52
C GLU A 88 5.27 -12.35 -2.02
N SER A 89 4.33 -12.73 -2.87
CA SER A 89 4.52 -12.67 -4.33
C SER A 89 4.69 -11.23 -4.85
N SER A 90 4.01 -10.27 -4.23
CA SER A 90 4.16 -8.84 -4.54
C SER A 90 5.54 -8.31 -4.14
N ILE A 91 6.03 -8.70 -2.97
CA ILE A 91 7.38 -8.38 -2.48
C ILE A 91 8.43 -8.94 -3.44
N GLU A 92 8.32 -10.22 -3.83
CA GLU A 92 9.29 -10.85 -4.73
C GLU A 92 9.30 -10.17 -6.11
N SER A 93 8.13 -9.87 -6.66
CA SER A 93 7.99 -9.14 -7.92
C SER A 93 8.61 -7.75 -7.85
N CYS A 94 8.37 -7.02 -6.75
CA CYS A 94 8.94 -5.70 -6.49
C CYS A 94 10.47 -5.77 -6.41
N LYS A 95 11.03 -6.70 -5.63
CA LYS A 95 12.48 -6.93 -5.54
C LYS A 95 13.12 -7.20 -6.89
N LYS A 96 12.50 -8.07 -7.70
CA LYS A 96 13.00 -8.40 -9.04
C LYS A 96 13.06 -7.15 -9.92
N LEU A 97 11.98 -6.36 -9.95
CA LEU A 97 11.93 -5.14 -10.76
C LEU A 97 12.95 -4.10 -10.31
N LEU A 98 13.12 -3.90 -9.00
CA LEU A 98 14.11 -2.97 -8.44
C LEU A 98 15.55 -3.43 -8.69
N LYS A 99 15.79 -4.74 -8.70
CA LYS A 99 17.08 -5.32 -9.05
C LYS A 99 17.40 -5.16 -10.54
N ASP A 100 16.41 -5.36 -11.41
CA ASP A 100 16.57 -5.22 -12.86
C ASP A 100 16.80 -3.76 -13.26
N ARG A 101 16.10 -2.83 -12.60
CA ARG A 101 16.29 -1.39 -12.75
C ARG A 101 15.86 -0.68 -11.47
N SER A 102 16.76 0.10 -10.87
CA SER A 102 16.44 0.91 -9.71
C SER A 102 15.45 2.03 -10.06
N THR A 103 14.63 2.43 -9.09
CA THR A 103 13.77 3.61 -9.22
C THR A 103 14.62 4.83 -9.53
N PRO A 104 14.30 5.61 -10.58
CA PRO A 104 15.05 6.82 -10.89
C PRO A 104 14.90 7.90 -9.82
N ASP A 105 15.92 8.75 -9.71
CA ASP A 105 15.84 9.99 -8.95
C ASP A 105 15.01 11.00 -9.75
N TRP A 106 13.71 11.01 -9.48
CA TRP A 106 12.76 11.88 -10.15
C TRP A 106 12.84 13.33 -9.66
N THR A 107 12.48 14.26 -10.53
CA THR A 107 12.28 15.65 -10.12
C THR A 107 11.06 15.77 -9.21
N GLU A 108 11.01 16.80 -8.36
CA GLU A 108 9.88 17.01 -7.44
C GLU A 108 8.54 17.10 -8.17
N LYS A 109 8.52 17.67 -9.38
CA LYS A 109 7.31 17.73 -10.22
C LYS A 109 6.77 16.32 -10.55
N VAL A 110 7.66 15.42 -10.93
CA VAL A 110 7.29 14.03 -11.28
C VAL A 110 6.93 13.24 -10.02
N LEU A 111 7.62 13.49 -8.90
CA LEU A 111 7.25 12.90 -7.60
C LEU A 111 5.83 13.31 -7.20
N GLU A 112 5.45 14.58 -7.38
CA GLU A 112 4.09 15.04 -7.09
C GLU A 112 3.04 14.35 -7.97
N ASP A 113 3.33 14.14 -9.26
CA ASP A 113 2.46 13.37 -10.14
C ASP A 113 2.30 11.92 -9.64
N PHE A 114 3.37 11.28 -9.19
CA PHE A 114 3.28 9.93 -8.61
C PHE A 114 2.50 9.89 -7.29
N ARG A 115 2.66 10.90 -6.41
CA ARG A 115 1.87 11.00 -5.17
C ARG A 115 0.39 11.13 -5.48
N PHE A 116 0.04 11.94 -6.48
CA PHE A 116 -1.34 12.09 -6.94
C PHE A 116 -1.88 10.76 -7.48
N LEU A 117 -1.13 10.07 -8.34
CA LEU A 117 -1.58 8.80 -8.91
C LEU A 117 -1.78 7.70 -7.84
N ASP A 118 -0.91 7.62 -6.84
CA ASP A 118 -1.08 6.70 -5.71
C ASP A 118 -2.37 7.00 -4.92
N ILE A 119 -2.69 8.27 -4.68
CA ILE A 119 -3.98 8.67 -4.08
C ILE A 119 -5.15 8.20 -4.95
N ARG A 120 -5.10 8.40 -6.28
CA ARG A 120 -6.20 7.98 -7.17
C ARG A 120 -6.43 6.47 -7.16
N LEU A 121 -5.35 5.69 -7.07
CA LEU A 121 -5.43 4.23 -6.93
C LEU A 121 -6.04 3.84 -5.57
N LEU A 122 -5.65 4.52 -4.50
CA LEU A 122 -6.19 4.32 -3.16
C LEU A 122 -7.69 4.65 -3.10
N GLU A 123 -8.12 5.78 -3.66
CA GLU A 123 -9.52 6.18 -3.77
C GLU A 123 -10.33 5.11 -4.52
N SER A 124 -9.80 4.58 -5.62
CA SER A 124 -10.47 3.51 -6.37
C SER A 124 -10.62 2.23 -5.55
N ALA A 125 -9.61 1.87 -4.75
CA ALA A 125 -9.68 0.71 -3.86
C ALA A 125 -10.73 0.91 -2.77
N LEU A 126 -10.73 2.06 -2.10
CA LEU A 126 -11.69 2.40 -1.05
C LEU A 126 -13.11 2.53 -1.60
N GLY A 127 -13.29 3.09 -2.79
CA GLY A 127 -14.59 3.22 -3.44
C GLY A 127 -15.22 1.88 -3.83
N SER A 128 -14.44 0.81 -3.98
CA SER A 128 -14.99 -0.54 -4.18
C SER A 128 -15.53 -1.20 -2.90
N LEU A 129 -15.26 -0.60 -1.73
CA LEU A 129 -15.67 -1.10 -0.41
C LEU A 129 -16.90 -0.36 0.14
N MET A 130 -17.27 0.78 -0.44
CA MET A 130 -18.38 1.67 -0.02
C MET A 130 -19.53 1.59 -1.01
#